data_AF-A0A9X9ABY1-F1
#
_entry.id   AF-A0A9X9ABY1-F1
#
_cell.length_a   1.000
_cell.length_b   1.000
_cell.length_c   1.000
_cell.angle_alpha   90.00
_cell.angle_beta   90.00
_cell.angle_gamma   90.00
#
_symmetry.space_group_name_H-M   'P 1'
#
loop_
_entity.id
_entity.type
_entity.pdbx_description
1 polymer ?
#
loop_
_entity_poly.entity_id
_entity_poly.type
_entity_poly.pdbx_seq_one_letter_code
_entity_poly.pdbx_strand_id
1 'polypeptide(L)'
;MAEQTVRVIVDGKEFSASGEKTILQLFNESNLEHPQICHVPEVDPIQTCDTCIVEVNGKLLRACSTKLENGMHIERQSQRAKEAQTEAMDRILENHL
;
A
#
# COMPACT_ATOMS: atom_id res chain seq x y z
N MET A 1 15.28 -20.33 5.53
CA MET A 1 13.80 -20.46 5.63
C MET A 1 13.27 -20.15 4.23
N ALA A 2 12.42 -20.99 3.65
CA ALA A 2 11.99 -20.82 2.27
C ALA A 2 11.19 -19.51 2.14
N GLU A 3 11.67 -18.56 1.33
CA GLU A 3 10.87 -17.39 0.96
C GLU A 3 9.61 -17.88 0.26
N GLN A 4 8.46 -17.67 0.88
CA GLN A 4 7.19 -18.02 0.28
C GLN A 4 6.84 -16.95 -0.75
N THR A 5 7.08 -17.26 -2.03
CA THR A 5 6.65 -16.42 -3.13
C THR A 5 5.12 -16.45 -3.23
N VAL A 6 4.50 -15.28 -3.18
CA VAL A 6 3.06 -15.09 -3.35
C VAL A 6 2.77 -14.39 -4.67
N ARG A 7 1.62 -14.70 -5.27
CA ARG A 7 1.13 -14.02 -6.48
C ARG A 7 0.00 -13.08 -6.11
N VAL A 8 0.10 -11.86 -6.59
CA VAL A 8 -0.89 -10.80 -6.36
C VAL A 8 -1.23 -10.12 -7.68
N ILE A 9 -2.40 -9.51 -7.76
CA ILE A 9 -2.83 -8.71 -8.90
C ILE A 9 -2.88 -7.26 -8.43
N VAL A 10 -2.14 -6.36 -9.09
CA VAL A 10 -2.14 -4.92 -8.81
C VAL A 10 -2.64 -4.19 -10.05
N ASP A 11 -3.77 -3.49 -9.92
CA ASP A 11 -4.43 -2.76 -11.01
C ASP A 11 -4.58 -3.61 -12.30
N GLY A 12 -4.97 -4.88 -12.14
CA GLY A 12 -5.15 -5.83 -13.24
C GLY A 12 -3.87 -6.46 -13.82
N LYS A 13 -2.69 -6.17 -13.27
CA LYS A 13 -1.42 -6.80 -13.66
C LYS A 13 -0.94 -7.78 -12.58
N GLU A 14 -0.44 -8.94 -12.99
CA GLU A 14 0.10 -9.94 -12.07
C GLU A 14 1.53 -9.60 -11.64
N PHE A 15 1.80 -9.78 -10.34
CA PHE A 15 3.13 -9.63 -9.72
C PHE A 15 3.44 -10.85 -8.84
N SER A 16 4.72 -11.17 -8.73
CA SER A 16 5.23 -12.21 -7.84
C SER A 16 6.32 -11.64 -6.94
N ALA A 17 6.18 -11.81 -5.64
CA ALA A 17 7.13 -11.31 -4.65
C ALA A 17 7.13 -12.19 -3.39
N SER A 18 8.07 -11.96 -2.48
CA SER A 18 8.08 -12.61 -1.17
C SER A 18 6.88 -12.16 -0.33
N GLY A 19 6.17 -13.10 0.30
CA GLY A 19 5.04 -12.79 1.21
C GLY A 19 5.45 -11.97 2.45
N GLU A 20 6.75 -11.95 2.77
CA GLU A 20 7.28 -11.12 3.84
C GLU A 20 7.35 -9.63 3.47
N LYS A 21 7.19 -9.26 2.19
CA LYS A 21 7.16 -7.86 1.77
C LYS A 21 5.80 -7.25 2.04
N THR A 22 5.79 -5.95 2.28
CA THR A 22 4.54 -5.18 2.33
C THR A 22 4.08 -4.81 0.92
N ILE A 23 2.81 -4.44 0.78
CA ILE A 23 2.26 -3.93 -0.47
C ILE A 23 3.07 -2.72 -0.97
N LEU A 24 3.45 -1.79 -0.08
CA LEU A 24 4.22 -0.61 -0.46
C LEU A 24 5.64 -0.97 -0.94
N GLN A 25 6.28 -1.98 -0.33
CA GLN A 25 7.59 -2.46 -0.78
C GLN A 25 7.52 -3.04 -2.20
N LEU A 26 6.47 -3.82 -2.51
CA LEU A 26 6.24 -4.30 -3.86
C LEU A 26 6.09 -3.15 -4.87
N PHE A 27 5.36 -2.10 -4.50
CA PHE A 27 5.18 -0.93 -5.36
C PHE A 27 6.51 -0.24 -5.65
N ASN A 28 7.32 0.01 -4.61
CA ASN A 28 8.62 0.65 -4.75
C ASN A 28 9.58 -0.18 -5.64
N GLU A 29 9.63 -1.50 -5.45
CA GLU A 29 10.48 -2.39 -6.28
C GLU A 29 10.00 -2.52 -7.73
N SER A 30 8.69 -2.39 -7.94
CA SER A 30 8.06 -2.47 -9.26
C SER A 30 7.97 -1.11 -9.96
N ASN A 31 8.56 -0.05 -9.37
CA ASN A 31 8.46 1.33 -9.84
C ASN A 31 7.01 1.81 -10.06
N LEU A 32 6.10 1.36 -9.19
CA LEU A 32 4.71 1.82 -9.15
C LEU A 32 4.60 2.98 -8.17
N GLU A 33 4.35 4.19 -8.67
CA GLU A 33 4.17 5.35 -7.81
C GLU A 33 2.95 5.21 -6.90
N HIS A 34 3.13 5.49 -5.61
CA HIS A 34 2.07 5.49 -4.62
C HIS A 34 2.39 6.48 -3.47
N PRO A 35 1.41 7.19 -2.90
CA PRO A 35 1.71 8.13 -1.82
C PRO A 35 2.21 7.41 -0.56
N GLN A 36 3.25 7.97 0.06
CA GLN A 36 3.97 7.33 1.16
C GLN A 36 4.62 8.32 2.13
N ILE A 37 3.88 9.34 2.55
CA ILE A 37 4.40 10.50 3.31
C ILE A 37 5.19 10.11 4.57
N CYS A 38 4.70 9.14 5.34
CA CYS A 38 5.34 8.72 6.59
C CYS A 38 6.19 7.45 6.47
N HIS A 39 6.45 6.97 5.25
CA HIS A 39 7.26 5.77 5.05
C HIS A 39 8.75 6.11 5.12
N VAL A 40 9.47 5.37 5.95
CA VAL A 40 10.93 5.41 6.06
C VAL A 40 11.41 3.96 5.93
N PRO A 41 12.19 3.59 4.89
CA PRO A 41 12.56 2.20 4.61
C PRO A 41 13.30 1.49 5.74
N GLU A 42 14.03 2.24 6.58
CA GLU A 42 14.92 1.72 7.62
C GLU A 42 14.20 1.37 8.93
N VAL A 43 12.91 1.68 9.07
CA VAL A 43 12.13 1.48 10.31
C VAL A 43 10.79 0.83 10.04
N ASP A 44 10.21 0.25 11.09
CA ASP A 44 8.88 -0.34 10.99
C ASP A 44 7.80 0.71 10.64
N PRO A 45 6.74 0.33 9.90
CA PRO A 45 5.68 1.24 9.50
C PRO A 45 4.98 1.90 10.69
N ILE A 46 5.14 3.22 10.82
CA ILE A 46 4.54 3.98 11.93
C ILE A 46 3.01 4.18 11.78
N GLN A 47 2.48 4.03 10.57
CA GLN A 47 1.04 4.03 10.28
C GLN A 47 0.28 5.28 10.78
N THR A 48 0.84 6.47 10.53
CA THR A 48 0.25 7.73 11.02
C THR A 48 -0.41 8.57 9.92
N CYS A 49 0.06 8.49 8.66
CA CYS A 49 -0.39 9.43 7.62
C CYS A 49 -1.59 8.99 6.79
N ASP A 50 -1.92 7.69 6.71
CA ASP A 50 -3.01 7.13 5.90
C ASP A 50 -2.99 7.38 4.38
N THR A 51 -2.04 8.15 3.85
CA THR A 51 -1.98 8.46 2.41
C THR A 51 -1.62 7.26 1.53
N CYS A 52 -1.12 6.18 2.11
CA CYS A 52 -0.80 4.95 1.40
C CYS A 52 -1.98 3.95 1.29
N ILE A 53 -3.21 4.31 1.70
CA ILE A 53 -4.35 3.40 1.65
C ILE A 53 -4.60 2.88 0.22
N VAL A 54 -4.88 1.58 0.11
CA VAL A 54 -5.29 0.88 -1.11
C VAL A 54 -6.52 0.03 -0.82
N GLU A 55 -7.25 -0.35 -1.87
CA GLU A 55 -8.31 -1.34 -1.74
C GLU A 55 -7.75 -2.73 -2.07
N VAL A 56 -7.94 -3.68 -1.16
CA VAL A 56 -7.50 -5.07 -1.30
C VAL A 56 -8.70 -5.97 -1.08
N ASN A 57 -9.10 -6.73 -2.11
CA ASN A 57 -10.24 -7.65 -2.03
C ASN A 57 -11.51 -6.99 -1.43
N GLY A 58 -11.78 -5.73 -1.79
CA GLY A 58 -12.93 -4.96 -1.31
C GLY A 58 -12.77 -4.29 0.06
N LYS A 59 -11.58 -4.33 0.67
CA LYS A 59 -11.27 -3.71 1.97
C LYS A 59 -10.19 -2.64 1.84
N LEU A 60 -10.35 -1.53 2.54
CA LEU A 60 -9.32 -0.49 2.61
C LEU A 60 -8.23 -0.90 3.62
N LEU A 61 -7.00 -1.00 3.15
CA LEU A 61 -5.84 -1.39 3.95
C LEU A 61 -4.69 -0.40 3.72
N ARG A 62 -3.81 -0.26 4.72
CA ARG A 62 -2.58 0.54 4.61
C ARG A 62 -1.54 -0.26 3.82
N ALA A 63 -1.08 0.26 2.68
CA ALA A 63 -0.06 -0.43 1.90
C ALA A 63 1.28 -0.56 2.65
N CYS A 64 1.61 0.39 3.53
CA CYS A 64 2.89 0.42 4.23
C CYS A 64 3.09 -0.71 5.24
N SER A 65 2.02 -1.26 5.83
CA SER A 65 2.09 -2.30 6.87
C SER A 65 1.49 -3.64 6.47
N THR A 66 0.64 -3.68 5.44
CA THR A 66 0.00 -4.92 5.00
C THR A 66 0.99 -5.79 4.25
N LYS A 67 1.22 -7.01 4.76
CA LYS A 67 2.04 -8.05 4.10
C LYS A 67 1.32 -8.62 2.88
N LEU A 68 2.07 -9.09 1.91
CA LEU A 68 1.51 -9.71 0.71
C LEU A 68 1.01 -11.13 1.02
N GLU A 69 -0.22 -11.41 0.59
CA GLU A 69 -0.81 -12.75 0.65
C GLU A 69 -1.17 -13.22 -0.76
N ASN A 70 -1.08 -14.52 -0.98
CA ASN A 70 -1.38 -15.10 -2.28
C ASN A 70 -2.86 -14.89 -2.65
N GLY A 71 -3.12 -14.41 -3.86
CA GLY A 71 -4.47 -14.12 -4.34
C GLY A 71 -5.02 -12.75 -3.93
N MET A 72 -4.20 -11.85 -3.37
CA MET A 72 -4.62 -10.46 -3.17
C MET A 72 -4.88 -9.76 -4.52
N HIS A 73 -6.04 -9.13 -4.65
CA HIS A 73 -6.38 -8.17 -5.70
C HIS A 73 -6.31 -6.75 -5.12
N ILE A 74 -5.31 -5.99 -5.55
CA ILE A 74 -4.95 -4.68 -5.01
C ILE A 74 -5.28 -3.62 -6.06
N GLU A 75 -6.09 -2.64 -5.67
CA GLU A 75 -6.50 -1.52 -6.50
C GLU A 75 -5.99 -0.22 -5.86
N ARG A 76 -5.05 0.45 -6.54
CA ARG A 76 -4.48 1.72 -6.05
C ARG A 76 -5.36 2.92 -6.38
N GLN A 77 -6.19 2.78 -7.42
CA GLN A 77 -7.00 3.84 -7.99
C GLN A 77 -8.51 3.60 -7.84
N SER A 78 -8.93 2.69 -6.96
CA SER A 78 -10.36 2.56 -6.64
C SER A 78 -10.90 3.87 -6.07
N GLN A 79 -12.19 4.12 -6.29
CA GLN A 79 -12.83 5.34 -5.80
C GLN A 79 -12.68 5.48 -4.28
N ARG A 80 -12.90 4.38 -3.54
CA ARG A 80 -12.80 4.34 -2.07
C ARG A 80 -11.38 4.58 -1.59
N ALA A 81 -10.37 4.04 -2.29
CA ALA A 81 -8.97 4.29 -1.95
C ALA A 81 -8.61 5.76 -2.17
N LYS A 82 -9.06 6.37 -3.27
CA LYS A 82 -8.79 7.78 -3.57
C LYS A 82 -9.46 8.73 -2.59
N GLU A 83 -10.72 8.49 -2.23
CA GLU A 83 -11.42 9.26 -1.20
C GLU A 83 -10.68 9.20 0.15
N ALA A 84 -10.24 8.01 0.57
CA ALA A 84 -9.49 7.86 1.81
C ALA A 84 -8.12 8.56 1.77
N GLN A 85 -7.43 8.53 0.63
CA GLN A 85 -6.16 9.23 0.43
C GLN A 85 -6.32 10.76 0.48
N THR A 86 -7.38 11.30 -0.13
CA THR A 86 -7.67 12.74 -0.12
C THR A 86 -7.98 13.21 1.29
N GLU A 87 -8.90 12.54 1.98
CA GLU A 87 -9.26 12.82 3.37
C GLU A 87 -8.03 12.72 4.31
N ALA A 88 -7.15 11.75 4.09
CA ALA A 88 -5.90 11.65 4.82
C ALA A 88 -4.95 12.84 4.57
N MET A 89 -4.85 13.31 3.33
CA MET A 89 -4.06 14.50 3.00
C MET A 89 -4.68 15.78 3.60
N ASP A 90 -6.00 15.92 3.55
CA ASP A 90 -6.71 17.07 4.11
C ASP A 90 -6.40 17.23 5.60
N ARG A 91 -6.48 16.15 6.38
CA ARG A 91 -6.11 16.16 7.81
C ARG A 91 -4.65 16.57 8.07
N ILE A 92 -3.73 16.20 7.18
CA ILE A 92 -2.32 16.61 7.30
C ILE A 92 -2.20 18.11 7.06
N LEU A 93 -2.93 18.65 6.08
CA LEU A 93 -2.86 20.05 5.69
C LEU A 93 -3.62 20.99 6.63
N GLU A 94 -4.63 20.51 7.36
CA GLU A 94 -5.41 21.29 8.33
C GLU A 94 -4.54 22.06 9.35
N ASN A 95 -3.41 21.48 9.75
CA ASN A 95 -2.50 22.08 10.75
C ASN A 95 -1.20 22.63 10.14
N HIS A 96 -1.13 22.71 8.79
CA HIS A 96 0.05 23.17 8.07
C HIS A 96 -0.12 24.57 7.46
N LEU A 97 -1.33 25.14 7.52
CA LEU A 97 -1.68 26.46 6.98
C LEU A 97 -1.69 27.56 8.04
#